data_AF-K2EPX2-F1
#
_entry.id   AF-K2EPX2-F1
#
_cell.length_a   1.000
_cell.length_b   1.000
_cell.length_c   1.000
_cell.angle_alpha   90.00
_cell.angle_beta   90.00
_cell.angle_gamma   90.00
#
_symmetry.space_group_name_H-M   'P 1'
#
loop_
_entity.id
_entity.type
_entity.pdbx_description
1 polymer ?
#
loop_
_entity_poly.entity_id
_entity_poly.type
_entity_poly.pdbx_seq_one_letter_code
_entity_poly.pdbx_strand_id
1 'polypeptide(L)'
;MIVYHQEAFMANEFLCATIKSNQNIYKNINTKMASQISHIIYAKQLFDKLEKGELREGFFDNETIRKILTYKDDFLLGCVFPDVRLVAENLARKDTHMFFNQVNLDFRNLSPFQSGWKFHVYCDMKREEILNKYDFYEAIKNVENSWLANKMLEDELIYDVYNNWEKLVNFFNDIPRINLLEGLSRESLEFWYAIISKYIEKKPDNKTMHIFIIKSKQEIQKADLVVEKIEKLRRNAPAELILKKVFMEIV
;
A
#
# COMPACT_ATOMS: atom_id res chain seq x y z
N MET A 1 -21.33 36.75 -3.19
CA MET A 1 -19.90 37.05 -2.96
C MET A 1 -19.13 35.84 -3.49
N ILE A 2 -18.73 35.92 -4.76
CA ILE A 2 -18.13 34.83 -5.54
C ILE A 2 -16.71 35.27 -5.84
N VAL A 3 -15.71 34.69 -5.17
CA VAL A 3 -14.30 34.64 -5.63
C VAL A 3 -13.64 33.49 -4.88
N TYR A 4 -13.38 32.35 -5.54
CA TYR A 4 -12.29 31.39 -5.29
C TYR A 4 -12.34 30.31 -6.39
N HIS A 5 -12.25 30.73 -7.65
CA HIS A 5 -12.07 29.82 -8.79
C HIS A 5 -11.09 30.48 -9.76
N GLN A 6 -9.79 30.34 -9.51
CA GLN A 6 -8.78 30.48 -10.58
C GLN A 6 -7.36 30.00 -10.24
N GLU A 7 -7.04 29.55 -9.02
CA GLU A 7 -5.67 29.10 -8.71
C GLU A 7 -5.41 27.60 -8.98
N ALA A 8 -6.44 26.81 -9.26
CA ALA A 8 -6.28 25.36 -9.49
C ALA A 8 -5.81 24.99 -10.92
N PHE A 9 -5.72 25.95 -11.85
CA PHE A 9 -5.44 25.65 -13.26
C PHE A 9 -3.99 25.92 -13.71
N MET A 10 -3.18 26.63 -12.91
CA MET A 10 -1.79 26.95 -13.27
C MET A 10 -0.74 25.97 -12.71
N ALA A 11 -1.14 24.95 -11.95
CA ALA A 11 -0.23 23.93 -11.43
C ALA A 11 0.16 22.84 -12.45
N ASN A 12 -0.38 22.88 -13.67
CA ASN A 12 -0.29 21.77 -14.62
C ASN A 12 0.95 21.81 -15.53
N GLU A 13 1.52 22.98 -15.84
CA GLU A 13 2.67 23.08 -16.75
C GLU A 13 4.03 22.90 -16.06
N PHE A 14 4.15 23.24 -14.76
CA PHE A 14 5.35 22.96 -13.96
C PHE A 14 5.48 21.47 -13.55
N LEU A 15 4.38 20.72 -13.65
CA LEU A 15 4.33 19.30 -13.32
C LEU A 15 5.12 18.45 -14.34
N CYS A 16 5.16 18.85 -15.60
CA CYS A 16 5.78 18.08 -16.70
C CYS A 16 7.31 18.00 -16.65
N ALA A 17 8.00 18.99 -16.06
CA ALA A 17 9.47 19.00 -16.03
C ALA A 17 10.04 18.15 -14.88
N THR A 18 9.36 18.09 -13.73
CA THR A 18 9.82 17.37 -12.53
C THR A 18 9.54 15.85 -12.59
N ILE A 19 8.56 15.43 -13.42
CA ILE A 19 8.24 14.01 -13.65
C ILE A 19 9.45 13.24 -14.24
N LYS A 20 10.36 13.89 -14.99
CA LYS A 20 11.47 13.20 -15.67
C LYS A 20 12.58 12.69 -14.74
N SER A 21 12.87 13.34 -13.60
CA SER A 21 13.91 12.86 -12.67
C SER A 21 13.43 11.71 -11.78
N ASN A 22 12.15 11.72 -11.41
CA ASN A 22 11.52 10.66 -10.61
C ASN A 22 11.22 9.38 -11.40
N GLN A 23 11.05 9.47 -12.73
CA GLN A 23 10.79 8.30 -13.58
C GLN A 23 11.83 7.19 -13.45
N ASN A 24 13.09 7.48 -13.10
CA ASN A 24 14.12 6.45 -12.93
C ASN A 24 13.98 5.64 -11.62
N ILE A 25 13.45 6.24 -10.55
CA ILE A 25 13.12 5.50 -9.31
C ILE A 25 11.93 4.58 -9.59
N TYR A 26 10.90 5.06 -10.28
CA TYR A 26 9.70 4.28 -10.57
C TYR A 26 9.83 3.24 -11.68
N LYS A 27 10.79 3.38 -12.61
CA LYS A 27 11.06 2.38 -13.66
C LYS A 27 11.45 1.01 -13.09
N ASN A 28 12.10 0.99 -11.92
CA ASN A 28 12.52 -0.25 -11.24
C ASN A 28 11.51 -0.75 -10.18
N ILE A 29 10.52 0.06 -9.78
CA ILE A 29 9.47 -0.30 -8.80
C ILE A 29 8.35 -1.16 -9.44
N ASN A 30 8.43 -1.45 -10.74
CA ASN A 30 7.34 -2.04 -11.52
C ASN A 30 6.84 -3.43 -11.05
N THR A 31 7.45 -4.11 -10.08
CA THR A 31 7.02 -5.46 -9.71
C THR A 31 6.97 -5.80 -8.20
N LYS A 32 7.39 -4.94 -7.26
CA LYS A 32 7.81 -5.44 -5.92
C LYS A 32 7.23 -4.71 -4.68
N MET A 33 5.96 -4.34 -4.78
CA MET A 33 5.16 -3.58 -3.79
C MET A 33 4.89 -4.34 -2.47
N ALA A 34 4.38 -3.68 -1.43
CA ALA A 34 3.75 -4.40 -0.31
C ALA A 34 2.29 -4.79 -0.67
N SER A 35 1.68 -5.69 0.09
CA SER A 35 0.26 -6.08 -0.05
C SER A 35 -0.61 -5.35 0.96
N GLN A 36 -1.93 -5.59 0.93
CA GLN A 36 -2.91 -4.77 1.64
C GLN A 36 -2.81 -4.91 3.17
N ILE A 37 -2.65 -6.14 3.67
CA ILE A 37 -2.46 -6.39 5.12
C ILE A 37 -1.15 -5.76 5.58
N SER A 38 -0.07 -5.93 4.82
CA SER A 38 1.21 -5.30 5.10
C SER A 38 1.10 -3.78 5.21
N HIS A 39 0.46 -3.10 4.25
CA HIS A 39 0.24 -1.65 4.31
C HIS A 39 -0.56 -1.20 5.55
N ILE A 40 -1.60 -1.95 5.94
CA ILE A 40 -2.39 -1.66 7.15
C ILE A 40 -1.51 -1.78 8.40
N ILE A 41 -0.69 -2.82 8.48
CA ILE A 41 0.21 -3.05 9.61
C ILE A 41 1.32 -1.99 9.67
N TYR A 42 1.87 -1.60 8.53
CA TYR A 42 2.88 -0.52 8.46
C TYR A 42 2.30 0.82 8.91
N ALA A 43 1.04 1.10 8.56
CA ALA A 43 0.35 2.28 9.04
C ALA A 43 0.11 2.21 10.55
N LYS A 44 -0.22 1.03 11.09
CA LYS A 44 -0.31 0.84 12.55
C LYS A 44 1.03 1.16 13.24
N GLN A 45 2.16 0.69 12.71
CA GLN A 45 3.48 1.00 13.26
C GLN A 45 3.77 2.51 13.23
N LEU A 46 3.43 3.18 12.13
CA LEU A 46 3.53 4.63 12.04
C LEU A 46 2.71 5.31 13.15
N PHE A 47 1.45 4.88 13.36
CA PHE A 47 0.60 5.44 14.41
C PHE A 47 1.20 5.24 15.81
N ASP A 48 1.67 4.03 16.11
CA ASP A 48 2.27 3.71 17.40
C ASP A 48 3.50 4.61 17.67
N LYS A 49 4.35 4.81 16.65
CA LYS A 49 5.53 5.69 16.76
C LYS A 49 5.16 7.16 16.91
N LEU A 50 4.14 7.64 16.20
CA LEU A 50 3.62 9.01 16.33
C LEU A 50 3.05 9.29 17.72
N GLU A 51 2.29 8.35 18.29
CA GLU A 51 1.72 8.44 19.64
C GLU A 51 2.82 8.50 20.71
N LYS A 52 3.85 7.67 20.58
CA LYS A 52 5.03 7.68 21.47
C LYS A 52 5.95 8.88 21.25
N GLY A 53 5.78 9.60 20.16
CA GLY A 53 6.61 10.74 19.81
C GLY A 53 7.99 10.38 19.27
N GLU A 54 8.17 9.14 18.79
CA GLU A 54 9.45 8.62 18.27
C GLU A 54 9.83 9.18 16.88
N LEU A 55 8.90 9.90 16.22
CA LEU A 55 9.09 10.47 14.87
C LEU A 55 9.06 12.01 14.83
N ARG A 56 9.24 12.68 15.98
CA ARG A 56 8.96 14.12 16.13
C ARG A 56 10.02 15.07 15.57
N GLU A 57 11.24 14.62 15.26
CA GLU A 57 12.28 15.52 14.77
C GLU A 57 12.28 15.61 13.23
N GLY A 58 11.81 16.74 12.70
CA GLY A 58 12.03 17.17 11.31
C GLY A 58 11.04 16.67 10.25
N PHE A 59 10.22 15.65 10.54
CA PHE A 59 9.32 15.04 9.54
C PHE A 59 7.85 15.49 9.62
N PHE A 60 7.35 15.81 10.81
CA PHE A 60 5.94 16.14 11.04
C PHE A 60 5.78 17.34 11.97
N ASP A 61 4.87 18.26 11.65
CA ASP A 61 4.38 19.22 12.63
C ASP A 61 3.27 18.62 13.52
N ASN A 62 3.05 19.21 14.70
CA ASN A 62 2.07 18.71 15.67
C ASN A 62 0.63 18.67 15.11
N GLU A 63 0.30 19.56 14.18
CA GLU A 63 -1.02 19.61 13.57
C GLU A 63 -1.24 18.40 12.65
N THR A 64 -0.25 18.08 11.83
CA THR A 64 -0.22 16.92 10.94
C THR A 64 -0.32 15.63 11.74
N ILE A 65 0.45 15.49 12.83
CA ILE A 65 0.38 14.33 13.72
C ILE A 65 -1.03 14.19 14.29
N ARG A 66 -1.57 15.27 14.88
CA ARG A 66 -2.92 15.27 15.48
C ARG A 66 -3.97 14.86 14.45
N LYS A 67 -3.87 15.38 13.23
CA LYS A 67 -4.79 15.09 12.13
C LYS A 67 -4.74 13.60 11.75
N ILE A 68 -3.56 13.03 11.57
CA ILE A 68 -3.41 11.60 11.23
C ILE A 68 -3.95 10.71 12.34
N LEU A 69 -3.63 11.00 13.59
CA LEU A 69 -4.08 10.19 14.74
C LEU A 69 -5.58 10.33 15.00
N THR A 70 -6.19 11.46 14.65
CA THR A 70 -7.65 11.68 14.75
C THR A 70 -8.40 10.90 13.67
N TYR A 71 -7.84 10.83 12.46
CA TYR A 71 -8.50 10.26 11.28
C TYR A 71 -7.74 9.02 10.74
N LYS A 72 -7.44 8.08 11.64
CA LYS A 72 -6.70 6.85 11.29
C LYS A 72 -7.42 6.00 10.25
N ASP A 73 -8.74 5.92 10.32
CA ASP A 73 -9.52 5.09 9.39
C ASP A 73 -9.43 5.64 7.94
N ASP A 74 -9.52 6.96 7.77
CA ASP A 74 -9.31 7.62 6.48
C ASP A 74 -7.88 7.42 5.95
N PHE A 75 -6.88 7.45 6.84
CA PHE A 75 -5.50 7.15 6.48
C PHE A 75 -5.36 5.69 6.01
N LEU A 76 -5.93 4.73 6.73
CA LEU A 76 -5.93 3.31 6.35
C LEU A 76 -6.66 3.06 5.03
N LEU A 77 -7.77 3.77 4.78
CA LEU A 77 -8.45 3.78 3.48
C LEU A 77 -7.47 4.20 2.37
N GLY A 78 -6.75 5.30 2.59
CA GLY A 78 -5.71 5.78 1.69
C GLY A 78 -4.58 4.78 1.46
N CYS A 79 -4.16 4.04 2.50
CA CYS A 79 -3.06 3.08 2.42
C CYS A 79 -3.32 1.90 1.47
N VAL A 80 -4.58 1.53 1.22
CA VAL A 80 -4.92 0.41 0.34
C VAL A 80 -5.56 0.88 -0.96
N PHE A 81 -5.82 2.18 -1.11
CA PHE A 81 -6.41 2.79 -2.29
C PHE A 81 -5.63 2.56 -3.61
N PRO A 82 -4.29 2.65 -3.67
CA PRO A 82 -3.58 2.77 -4.96
C PRO A 82 -3.72 1.53 -5.87
N ASP A 83 -4.00 0.39 -5.26
CA ASP A 83 -4.25 -0.89 -5.91
C ASP A 83 -5.67 -1.05 -6.48
N VAL A 84 -6.56 -0.06 -6.31
CA VAL A 84 -7.86 -0.01 -7.01
C VAL A 84 -7.75 -0.13 -8.53
N ARG A 85 -6.60 0.30 -9.10
CA ARG A 85 -6.28 0.16 -10.54
C ARG A 85 -6.39 -1.27 -11.05
N LEU A 86 -6.28 -2.26 -10.17
CA LEU A 86 -6.32 -3.67 -10.55
C LEU A 86 -7.71 -4.10 -11.00
N VAL A 87 -8.75 -3.42 -10.51
CA VAL A 87 -10.15 -3.71 -10.86
C VAL A 87 -10.79 -2.62 -11.72
N ALA A 88 -10.27 -1.39 -11.67
CA ALA A 88 -10.71 -0.28 -12.50
C ALA A 88 -10.16 -0.38 -13.94
N GLU A 89 -11.03 -0.22 -14.93
CA GLU A 89 -10.69 -0.48 -16.35
C GLU A 89 -9.74 0.56 -16.97
N ASN A 90 -9.75 1.80 -16.47
CA ASN A 90 -9.06 2.94 -17.08
C ASN A 90 -8.04 3.62 -16.17
N LEU A 91 -7.53 2.91 -15.15
CA LEU A 91 -6.48 3.43 -14.28
C LEU A 91 -5.16 2.69 -14.51
N ALA A 92 -4.12 3.44 -14.84
CA ALA A 92 -2.76 2.93 -14.88
C ALA A 92 -2.05 3.16 -13.54
N ARG A 93 -0.93 2.44 -13.33
CA ARG A 93 -0.08 2.61 -12.14
C ARG A 93 0.38 4.06 -11.96
N LYS A 94 0.68 4.78 -13.04
CA LYS A 94 1.10 6.19 -12.95
C LYS A 94 0.02 7.08 -12.32
N ASP A 95 -1.26 6.77 -12.55
CA ASP A 95 -2.38 7.58 -12.08
C ASP A 95 -2.58 7.41 -10.56
N THR A 96 -2.20 6.23 -10.04
CA THR A 96 -2.31 5.92 -8.61
C THR A 96 -0.99 5.90 -7.83
N HIS A 97 0.18 5.78 -8.44
CA HIS A 97 1.47 5.64 -7.71
C HIS A 97 2.47 6.75 -8.04
N MET A 98 2.24 7.54 -9.08
CA MET A 98 3.08 8.69 -9.43
C MET A 98 2.36 10.03 -9.16
N PHE A 99 1.33 10.00 -8.30
CA PHE A 99 0.54 11.17 -7.94
C PHE A 99 1.34 12.21 -7.12
N PHE A 100 2.32 11.76 -6.33
CA PHE A 100 3.12 12.62 -5.46
C PHE A 100 4.51 12.89 -6.05
N ASN A 101 4.91 14.17 -6.04
CA ASN A 101 6.22 14.60 -6.53
C ASN A 101 7.39 14.11 -5.65
N GLN A 102 7.15 13.89 -4.36
CA GLN A 102 8.13 13.35 -3.42
C GLN A 102 7.49 12.19 -2.68
N VAL A 103 8.23 11.11 -2.45
CA VAL A 103 7.79 9.96 -1.67
C VAL A 103 8.62 9.90 -0.40
N ASN A 104 8.16 10.66 0.58
CA ASN A 104 8.73 10.75 1.93
C ASN A 104 7.58 10.80 2.93
N LEU A 105 7.92 10.79 4.22
CA LEU A 105 6.95 10.87 5.30
C LEU A 105 6.45 12.29 5.60
N ASP A 106 6.67 13.28 4.72
CA ASP A 106 6.11 14.61 4.90
C ASP A 106 4.64 14.65 4.44
N PHE A 107 3.71 14.78 5.39
CA PHE A 107 2.27 14.80 5.11
C PHE A 107 1.63 16.18 5.25
N ARG A 108 2.46 17.24 5.35
CA ARG A 108 1.95 18.61 5.43
C ARG A 108 1.07 18.93 4.23
N ASN A 109 -0.04 19.62 4.50
CA ASN A 109 -1.04 20.00 3.50
C ASN A 109 -1.79 18.85 2.81
N LEU A 110 -1.63 17.60 3.27
CA LEU A 110 -2.39 16.46 2.77
C LEU A 110 -3.59 16.16 3.67
N SER A 111 -4.68 15.66 3.09
CA SER A 111 -5.74 15.01 3.87
C SER A 111 -5.23 13.69 4.50
N PRO A 112 -5.89 13.14 5.52
CA PRO A 112 -5.49 11.85 6.10
C PRO A 112 -5.48 10.75 5.03
N PHE A 113 -6.50 10.72 4.18
CA PHE A 113 -6.57 9.82 3.02
C PHE A 113 -5.38 9.98 2.06
N GLN A 114 -5.05 11.21 1.66
CA GLN A 114 -3.89 11.46 0.79
C GLN A 114 -2.56 11.11 1.48
N SER A 115 -2.48 11.27 2.80
CA SER A 115 -1.31 10.90 3.58
C SER A 115 -1.12 9.38 3.59
N GLY A 116 -2.20 8.61 3.79
CA GLY A 116 -2.19 7.16 3.69
C GLY A 116 -1.85 6.67 2.29
N TRP A 117 -2.38 7.33 1.27
CA TRP A 117 -2.02 7.06 -0.12
C TRP A 117 -0.52 7.31 -0.37
N LYS A 118 0.01 8.47 0.03
CA LYS A 118 1.45 8.74 -0.08
C LYS A 118 2.29 7.71 0.68
N PHE A 119 1.82 7.31 1.86
CA PHE A 119 2.46 6.31 2.71
C PHE A 119 2.51 4.92 2.05
N HIS A 120 1.48 4.51 1.31
CA HIS A 120 1.52 3.28 0.49
C HIS A 120 2.73 3.30 -0.46
N VAL A 121 2.88 4.38 -1.23
CA VAL A 121 3.98 4.50 -2.19
C VAL A 121 5.34 4.52 -1.48
N TYR A 122 5.42 5.14 -0.30
CA TYR A 122 6.61 5.10 0.54
C TYR A 122 6.93 3.67 1.01
N CYS A 123 5.94 2.92 1.49
CA CYS A 123 6.10 1.53 1.91
C CYS A 123 6.57 0.63 0.77
N ASP A 124 6.01 0.78 -0.43
CA ASP A 124 6.45 0.07 -1.62
C ASP A 124 7.94 0.27 -1.90
N MET A 125 8.39 1.52 -1.90
CA MET A 125 9.78 1.88 -2.12
C MET A 125 10.67 1.35 -0.99
N LYS A 126 10.26 1.57 0.27
CA LYS A 126 11.06 1.21 1.44
C LYS A 126 11.19 -0.31 1.61
N ARG A 127 10.13 -1.05 1.32
CA ARG A 127 10.14 -2.51 1.29
C ARG A 127 11.18 -3.03 0.30
N GLU A 128 11.22 -2.47 -0.91
CA GLU A 128 12.20 -2.88 -1.92
C GLU A 128 13.64 -2.60 -1.47
N GLU A 129 13.89 -1.44 -0.83
CA GLU A 129 15.20 -1.15 -0.24
C GLU A 129 15.61 -2.21 0.79
N ILE A 130 14.69 -2.60 1.68
CA ILE A 130 14.97 -3.58 2.74
C ILE A 130 15.20 -4.98 2.15
N LEU A 131 14.39 -5.40 1.17
CA LEU A 131 14.57 -6.70 0.50
C LEU A 131 15.92 -6.80 -0.20
N ASN A 132 16.36 -5.72 -0.86
CA ASN A 132 17.68 -5.68 -1.49
C ASN A 132 18.82 -5.63 -0.45
N LYS A 133 18.66 -4.86 0.63
CA LYS A 133 19.63 -4.78 1.75
C LYS A 133 19.93 -6.16 2.35
N TYR A 134 18.96 -7.06 2.37
CA TYR A 134 19.08 -8.39 2.96
C TYR A 134 19.19 -9.52 1.93
N ASP A 135 19.53 -9.21 0.67
CA ASP A 135 19.73 -10.19 -0.40
C ASP A 135 18.56 -11.17 -0.58
N PHE A 136 17.33 -10.69 -0.39
CA PHE A 136 16.13 -11.53 -0.43
C PHE A 136 16.03 -12.33 -1.73
N TYR A 137 16.33 -11.69 -2.87
CA TYR A 137 16.21 -12.31 -4.19
C TYR A 137 17.24 -13.44 -4.41
N GLU A 138 18.41 -13.33 -3.79
CA GLU A 138 19.40 -14.41 -3.79
C GLU A 138 18.92 -15.57 -2.90
N ALA A 139 18.35 -15.25 -1.73
CA ALA A 139 17.80 -16.25 -0.81
C ALA A 139 16.65 -17.08 -1.40
N ILE A 140 15.92 -16.52 -2.38
CA ILE A 140 14.78 -17.20 -3.03
C ILE A 140 15.06 -17.66 -4.47
N LYS A 141 16.31 -17.63 -4.95
CA LYS A 141 16.64 -17.95 -6.34
C LYS A 141 16.09 -19.31 -6.81
N ASN A 142 16.05 -20.29 -5.92
CA ASN A 142 15.58 -21.66 -6.20
C ASN A 142 14.05 -21.82 -6.18
N VAL A 143 13.31 -20.79 -5.76
CA VAL A 143 11.84 -20.81 -5.66
C VAL A 143 11.17 -20.19 -6.89
N GLU A 144 11.97 -19.77 -7.89
CA GLU A 144 11.56 -18.95 -9.04
C GLU A 144 10.78 -17.70 -8.59
N ASN A 145 11.51 -16.59 -8.45
CA ASN A 145 11.00 -15.33 -7.92
C ASN A 145 9.57 -14.98 -8.38
N SER A 146 8.61 -15.09 -7.47
CA SER A 146 7.24 -14.62 -7.64
C SER A 146 7.01 -13.49 -6.64
N TRP A 147 6.99 -12.27 -7.15
CA TRP A 147 6.74 -11.08 -6.34
C TRP A 147 5.43 -11.18 -5.57
N LEU A 148 4.40 -11.80 -6.14
CA LEU A 148 3.10 -11.95 -5.52
C LEU A 148 3.14 -12.96 -4.37
N ALA A 149 3.87 -14.07 -4.55
CA ALA A 149 4.05 -15.06 -3.49
C ALA A 149 4.75 -14.45 -2.27
N ASN A 150 5.78 -13.62 -2.49
CA ASN A 150 6.51 -12.95 -1.41
C ASN A 150 5.59 -12.07 -0.56
N LYS A 151 4.71 -11.29 -1.21
CA LYS A 151 3.76 -10.37 -0.54
C LYS A 151 2.71 -11.13 0.27
N MET A 152 2.14 -12.18 -0.32
CA MET A 152 1.12 -12.99 0.33
C MET A 152 1.68 -13.73 1.55
N LEU A 153 2.91 -14.24 1.46
CA LEU A 153 3.59 -14.82 2.62
C LEU A 153 3.84 -13.77 3.71
N GLU A 154 4.29 -12.57 3.33
CA GLU A 154 4.47 -11.47 4.28
C GLU A 154 3.17 -11.19 5.04
N ASP A 155 2.04 -11.00 4.34
CA ASP A 155 0.73 -10.78 4.94
C ASP A 155 0.36 -11.87 5.97
N GLU A 156 0.59 -13.14 5.63
CA GLU A 156 0.37 -14.27 6.57
C GLU A 156 1.26 -14.17 7.81
N LEU A 157 2.54 -13.82 7.66
CA LEU A 157 3.51 -13.78 8.75
C LEU A 157 3.22 -12.66 9.76
N ILE A 158 2.69 -11.53 9.30
CA ILE A 158 2.47 -10.36 10.16
C ILE A 158 1.00 -10.10 10.52
N TYR A 159 0.06 -10.87 10.00
CA TYR A 159 -1.38 -10.69 10.22
C TYR A 159 -1.77 -10.47 11.69
N ASP A 160 -1.18 -11.25 12.61
CA ASP A 160 -1.54 -11.24 14.03
C ASP A 160 -1.06 -9.98 14.77
N VAL A 161 -0.29 -9.09 14.12
CA VAL A 161 0.18 -7.81 14.69
C VAL A 161 -0.96 -6.79 14.81
N TYR A 162 -1.94 -6.83 13.91
CA TYR A 162 -3.10 -5.95 13.96
C TYR A 162 -4.26 -6.67 14.66
N ASN A 163 -4.86 -6.02 15.65
CA ASN A 163 -5.83 -6.65 16.55
C ASN A 163 -7.26 -6.14 16.36
N ASN A 164 -7.51 -5.34 15.33
CA ASN A 164 -8.81 -4.70 15.10
C ASN A 164 -9.36 -4.92 13.68
N TRP A 165 -9.13 -6.12 13.13
CA TRP A 165 -9.54 -6.49 11.77
C TRP A 165 -11.05 -6.33 11.55
N GLU A 166 -11.87 -6.72 12.53
CA GLU A 166 -13.34 -6.62 12.44
C GLU A 166 -13.82 -5.19 12.18
N LYS A 167 -13.25 -4.19 12.87
CA LYS A 167 -13.57 -2.77 12.62
C LYS A 167 -13.25 -2.39 11.17
N LEU A 168 -12.09 -2.81 10.65
CA LEU A 168 -11.70 -2.48 9.27
C LEU A 168 -12.54 -3.19 8.22
N VAL A 169 -12.91 -4.45 8.45
CA VAL A 169 -13.85 -5.19 7.58
C VAL A 169 -15.16 -4.40 7.46
N ASN A 170 -15.74 -3.97 8.59
CA ASN A 170 -16.97 -3.18 8.59
C ASN A 170 -16.78 -1.84 7.86
N PHE A 171 -15.67 -1.14 8.13
CA PHE A 171 -15.37 0.14 7.51
C PHE A 171 -15.16 0.03 5.98
N PHE A 172 -14.49 -1.01 5.50
CA PHE A 172 -14.29 -1.24 4.06
C PHE A 172 -15.54 -1.75 3.34
N ASN A 173 -16.52 -2.30 4.06
CA ASN A 173 -17.84 -2.61 3.49
C ASN A 173 -18.75 -1.38 3.38
N ASP A 174 -18.45 -0.29 4.10
CA ASP A 174 -19.24 0.95 4.10
C ASP A 174 -18.32 2.18 3.99
N ILE A 175 -17.63 2.29 2.85
CA ILE A 175 -16.64 3.34 2.64
C ILE A 175 -17.29 4.74 2.50
N PRO A 176 -16.70 5.78 3.10
CA PRO A 176 -17.21 7.14 2.96
C PRO A 176 -17.19 7.61 1.51
N ARG A 177 -17.93 8.70 1.22
CA ARG A 177 -17.80 9.39 -0.07
C ARG A 177 -16.47 10.15 -0.09
N ILE A 178 -15.64 9.82 -1.08
CA ILE A 178 -14.37 10.49 -1.33
C ILE A 178 -14.36 11.06 -2.74
N ASN A 179 -13.56 12.10 -2.97
CA ASN A 179 -13.33 12.63 -4.30
C ASN A 179 -12.58 11.58 -5.13
N LEU A 180 -13.20 11.15 -6.23
CA LEU A 180 -12.64 10.12 -7.10
C LEU A 180 -11.65 10.74 -8.09
N LEU A 181 -10.66 9.95 -8.47
CA LEU A 181 -9.82 10.26 -9.63
C LEU A 181 -10.67 10.22 -10.89
N GLU A 182 -10.29 11.01 -11.88
CA GLU A 182 -10.85 10.89 -13.22
C GLU A 182 -10.70 9.45 -13.73
N GLY A 183 -11.77 8.88 -14.28
CA GLY A 183 -11.80 7.48 -14.73
C GLY A 183 -12.02 6.43 -13.64
N LEU A 184 -12.09 6.80 -12.36
CA LEU A 184 -12.46 5.89 -11.28
C LEU A 184 -13.96 5.97 -10.98
N SER A 185 -14.67 4.89 -11.27
CA SER A 185 -16.09 4.78 -10.91
C SER A 185 -16.27 4.44 -9.42
N ARG A 186 -17.42 4.81 -8.85
CA ARG A 186 -17.76 4.48 -7.46
C ARG A 186 -17.86 2.97 -7.27
N GLU A 187 -18.39 2.26 -8.27
CA GLU A 187 -18.57 0.81 -8.27
C GLU A 187 -17.22 0.09 -8.24
N SER A 188 -16.24 0.55 -9.01
CA SER A 188 -14.88 -0.01 -8.99
C SER A 188 -14.19 0.22 -7.63
N LEU A 189 -14.42 1.39 -7.02
CA LEU A 189 -13.93 1.69 -5.68
C LEU A 189 -14.55 0.76 -4.63
N GLU A 190 -15.87 0.67 -4.59
CA GLU A 190 -16.61 -0.19 -3.65
C GLU A 190 -16.23 -1.67 -3.85
N PHE A 191 -16.09 -2.11 -5.10
CA PHE A 191 -15.67 -3.48 -5.40
C PHE A 191 -14.24 -3.77 -4.89
N TRP A 192 -13.31 -2.82 -5.06
CA TRP A 192 -11.95 -2.96 -4.55
C TRP A 192 -11.93 -3.11 -3.03
N TYR A 193 -12.62 -2.24 -2.29
CA TYR A 193 -12.66 -2.34 -0.83
C TYR A 193 -13.44 -3.57 -0.34
N ALA A 194 -14.47 -4.03 -1.06
CA ALA A 194 -15.13 -5.30 -0.76
C ALA A 194 -14.18 -6.51 -0.90
N ILE A 195 -13.29 -6.51 -1.92
CA ILE A 195 -12.25 -7.54 -2.06
C ILE A 195 -11.29 -7.51 -0.88
N ILE A 196 -10.82 -6.33 -0.49
CA ILE A 196 -9.90 -6.18 0.65
C ILE A 196 -10.57 -6.63 1.94
N SER A 197 -11.77 -6.12 2.21
CA SER A 197 -12.60 -6.50 3.36
C SER A 197 -12.70 -8.01 3.49
N LYS A 198 -12.98 -8.72 2.39
CA LYS A 198 -13.06 -10.18 2.39
C LYS A 198 -11.72 -10.86 2.61
N TYR A 199 -10.63 -10.28 2.12
CA TYR A 199 -9.28 -10.82 2.27
C TYR A 199 -8.73 -10.69 3.70
N ILE A 200 -9.02 -9.57 4.37
CA ILE A 200 -8.53 -9.29 5.74
C ILE A 200 -9.42 -9.86 6.84
N GLU A 201 -10.58 -10.45 6.50
CA GLU A 201 -11.54 -10.99 7.47
C GLU A 201 -10.94 -12.09 8.36
N LYS A 202 -9.95 -12.82 7.85
CA LYS A 202 -9.21 -13.83 8.61
C LYS A 202 -7.76 -13.87 8.14
N LYS A 203 -6.91 -14.49 8.95
CA LYS A 203 -5.51 -14.72 8.61
C LYS A 203 -5.39 -15.38 7.23
N PRO A 204 -4.58 -14.80 6.31
CA PRO A 204 -4.41 -15.37 4.98
C PRO A 204 -3.95 -16.82 5.03
N ASP A 205 -4.61 -17.63 4.23
CA ASP A 205 -4.32 -19.02 3.93
C ASP A 205 -4.31 -19.21 2.41
N ASN A 206 -3.91 -20.39 1.92
CA ASN A 206 -3.86 -20.66 0.48
C ASN A 206 -5.18 -20.35 -0.24
N LYS A 207 -6.32 -20.64 0.40
CA LYS A 207 -7.65 -20.42 -0.19
C LYS A 207 -7.98 -18.95 -0.32
N THR A 208 -7.76 -18.15 0.72
CA THR A 208 -8.04 -16.71 0.73
C THR A 208 -7.09 -15.96 -0.18
N MET A 209 -5.81 -16.30 -0.19
CA MET A 209 -4.82 -15.76 -1.14
C MET A 209 -5.23 -16.06 -2.58
N HIS A 210 -5.59 -17.30 -2.89
CA HIS A 210 -6.06 -17.68 -4.22
C HIS A 210 -7.29 -16.86 -4.66
N ILE A 211 -8.30 -16.72 -3.80
CA ILE A 211 -9.49 -15.92 -4.07
C ILE A 211 -9.12 -14.46 -4.32
N PHE A 212 -8.25 -13.87 -3.49
CA PHE A 212 -7.82 -12.49 -3.62
C PHE A 212 -7.10 -12.24 -4.96
N ILE A 213 -6.19 -13.14 -5.36
CA ILE A 213 -5.46 -13.07 -6.64
C ILE A 213 -6.45 -13.03 -7.82
N ILE A 214 -7.42 -13.96 -7.84
CA ILE A 214 -8.44 -14.02 -8.90
C ILE A 214 -9.30 -12.76 -8.92
N LYS A 215 -9.83 -12.34 -7.75
CA LYS A 215 -10.78 -11.23 -7.66
C LYS A 215 -10.15 -9.89 -7.94
N SER A 216 -8.89 -9.70 -7.54
CA SER A 216 -8.10 -8.52 -7.89
C SER A 216 -7.60 -8.53 -9.34
N LYS A 217 -7.98 -9.53 -10.15
CA LYS A 217 -7.52 -9.70 -11.54
C LYS A 217 -6.00 -9.78 -11.71
N GLN A 218 -5.25 -10.03 -10.64
CA GLN A 218 -3.81 -10.21 -10.69
C GLN A 218 -3.50 -11.63 -11.18
N GLU A 219 -2.79 -11.77 -12.29
CA GLU A 219 -2.24 -13.06 -12.74
C GLU A 219 -3.26 -14.22 -12.65
N ILE A 220 -4.53 -13.99 -13.04
CA ILE A 220 -5.66 -14.93 -12.84
C ILE A 220 -5.31 -16.34 -13.31
N GLN A 221 -4.61 -16.45 -14.44
CA GLN A 221 -4.23 -17.73 -15.06
C GLN A 221 -3.11 -18.46 -14.32
N LYS A 222 -2.46 -17.81 -13.35
CA LYS A 222 -1.33 -18.33 -12.57
C LYS A 222 -1.62 -18.37 -11.07
N ALA A 223 -2.88 -18.20 -10.64
CA ALA A 223 -3.22 -18.15 -9.22
C ALA A 223 -2.75 -19.41 -8.46
N ASP A 224 -2.96 -20.60 -9.04
CA ASP A 224 -2.48 -21.87 -8.47
C ASP A 224 -0.94 -21.92 -8.37
N LEU A 225 -0.24 -21.47 -9.42
CA LEU A 225 1.22 -21.42 -9.44
C LEU A 225 1.76 -20.45 -8.38
N VAL A 226 1.08 -19.33 -8.14
CA VAL A 226 1.45 -18.40 -7.08
C VAL A 226 1.31 -19.07 -5.72
N VAL A 227 0.20 -19.77 -5.47
CA VAL A 227 -0.01 -20.51 -4.21
C VAL A 227 1.03 -21.60 -3.99
N GLU A 228 1.40 -22.34 -5.04
CA GLU A 228 2.49 -23.33 -4.97
C GLU A 228 3.83 -22.67 -4.59
N LYS A 229 4.12 -21.48 -5.12
CA LYS A 229 5.34 -20.74 -4.77
C LYS A 229 5.30 -20.22 -3.33
N ILE A 230 4.14 -19.85 -2.79
CA ILE A 230 3.99 -19.48 -1.37
C ILE A 230 4.36 -20.68 -0.48
N GLU A 231 3.89 -21.88 -0.80
CA GLU A 231 4.25 -23.11 -0.07
C GLU A 231 5.76 -23.38 -0.05
N LYS A 232 6.44 -23.15 -1.18
CA LYS A 232 7.90 -23.25 -1.26
C LYS A 232 8.59 -22.18 -0.40
N LEU A 233 8.09 -20.95 -0.41
CA LEU A 233 8.63 -19.86 0.41
C LEU A 233 8.42 -20.08 1.92
N ARG A 234 7.28 -20.65 2.35
CA ARG A 234 7.03 -21.03 3.75
C ARG A 234 8.10 -21.96 4.31
N ARG A 235 8.72 -22.79 3.45
CA ARG A 235 9.78 -23.73 3.82
C ARG A 235 11.18 -23.13 3.68
N ASN A 236 11.29 -21.88 3.25
CA ASN A 236 12.55 -21.16 3.10
C ASN A 236 12.74 -20.22 4.31
N ALA A 237 13.39 -20.73 5.36
CA ALA A 237 13.63 -19.97 6.59
C ALA A 237 14.36 -18.63 6.38
N PRO A 238 15.37 -18.53 5.49
CA PRO A 238 15.94 -17.23 5.10
C PRO A 238 14.90 -16.24 4.57
N ALA A 239 14.00 -16.67 3.67
CA ALA A 239 12.95 -15.82 3.12
C ALA A 239 12.02 -15.31 4.22
N GLU A 240 11.53 -16.20 5.09
CA GLU A 240 10.67 -15.82 6.23
C GLU A 240 11.34 -14.78 7.15
N LEU A 241 12.61 -15.01 7.49
CA LEU A 241 13.37 -14.09 8.35
C LEU A 241 13.50 -12.71 7.72
N ILE A 242 13.79 -12.64 6.42
CA ILE A 242 13.94 -11.37 5.70
C ILE A 242 12.60 -10.64 5.56
N LEU A 243 11.49 -11.35 5.28
CA LEU A 243 10.16 -10.74 5.24
C LEU A 243 9.77 -10.15 6.60
N LYS A 244 10.10 -10.82 7.72
CA LYS A 244 9.91 -10.24 9.06
C LYS A 244 10.77 -8.99 9.30
N LYS A 245 11.97 -8.91 8.70
CA LYS A 245 12.82 -7.70 8.76
C LYS A 245 12.21 -6.52 8.03
N VAL A 246 11.47 -6.73 6.94
CA VAL A 246 10.70 -5.67 6.28
C VAL A 246 9.79 -5.00 7.30
N PHE A 247 8.95 -5.79 7.97
CA PHE A 247 8.07 -5.28 9.01
C PHE A 247 8.81 -4.55 10.14
N MET A 248 9.97 -5.03 10.57
CA MET A 248 10.73 -4.38 11.65
C MET A 248 11.34 -3.03 11.27
N GLU A 249 11.58 -2.76 9.97
CA GLU A 249 12.38 -1.61 9.50
C GLU A 249 11.64 -0.64 8.57
N ILE A 250 10.36 -0.89 8.28
CA ILE A 250 9.59 -0.14 7.27
C ILE A 250 9.30 1.32 7.65
N VAL A 251 9.11 1.59 8.96
CA VAL A 251 8.87 2.91 9.56
C VAL A 251 9.88 3.13 10.67
#